data_AF-A0A6N7BUS0-F1
#
_entry.id   AF-A0A6N7BUS0-F1
#
_cell.length_a   1.000
_cell.length_b   1.000
_cell.length_c   1.000
_cell.angle_alpha   90.00
_cell.angle_beta   90.00
_cell.angle_gamma   90.00
#
_symmetry.space_group_name_H-M   'P 1'
#
loop_
_entity.id
_entity.type
_entity.pdbx_description
1 polymer ?
#
loop_
_entity_poly.entity_id
_entity_poly.type
_entity_poly.pdbx_seq_one_letter_code
_entity_poly.pdbx_strand_id
1 'polypeptide(L)'
;MTELSEAQIQNKVIREAKKIPYKGRELADYIVHVANGGKRSKRVAAGLKHNGVKRGYPDLVIDIARGGFHGLRIEIKKPDDGTVSPHQVERLQMLTDEGYRAVVTEGYQETMDEILNYLSLWP
;
A
#
# COMPACT_ATOMS: atom_id res chain seq x y z
N MET A 1 -10.10 18.72 14.77
CA MET A 1 -8.81 18.34 14.14
C MET A 1 -9.06 18.24 12.65
N THR A 2 -8.26 18.91 11.81
CA THR A 2 -8.31 18.68 10.37
C THR A 2 -7.87 17.25 10.09
N GLU A 3 -8.67 16.51 9.32
CA GLU A 3 -8.32 15.14 8.93
C GLU A 3 -7.03 15.13 8.10
N LEU A 4 -6.19 14.12 8.35
CA LEU A 4 -4.94 13.95 7.60
C LEU A 4 -5.26 13.66 6.13
N SER A 5 -4.50 14.28 5.22
CA SER A 5 -4.48 13.87 3.81
C SER A 5 -3.94 12.45 3.65
N GLU A 6 -4.26 11.79 2.54
CA GLU A 6 -3.76 10.45 2.19
C GLU A 6 -2.22 10.38 2.26
N ALA A 7 -1.51 11.37 1.71
CA ALA A 7 -0.05 11.44 1.79
C ALA A 7 0.47 11.56 3.25
N GLN A 8 -0.25 12.28 4.11
CA GLN A 8 0.10 12.34 5.54
C GLN A 8 -0.15 11.01 6.24
N ILE A 9 -1.22 10.29 5.87
CA ILE A 9 -1.51 8.94 6.36
C ILE A 9 -0.39 7.98 5.95
N GLN A 10 -0.04 7.93 4.67
CA GLN A 10 1.05 7.10 4.12
C GLN A 10 2.38 7.36 4.84
N ASN A 11 2.77 8.63 4.99
CA ASN A 11 3.98 9.02 5.70
C ASN A 11 3.95 8.59 7.19
N LYS A 12 2.77 8.69 7.82
CA LYS A 12 2.59 8.26 9.21
C LYS A 12 2.77 6.75 9.32
N VAL A 13 2.18 5.94 8.43
CA VAL A 13 2.33 4.47 8.42
C VAL A 13 3.81 4.09 8.33
N ILE A 14 4.55 4.64 7.36
CA ILE A 14 5.98 4.34 7.21
C ILE A 14 6.78 4.73 8.47
N ARG A 15 6.52 5.91 9.05
CA ARG A 15 7.20 6.36 10.26
C ARG A 15 6.96 5.43 11.46
N GLU A 16 5.76 4.90 11.60
CA GLU A 16 5.43 3.98 12.69
C GLU A 16 6.01 2.58 12.44
N ALA A 17 6.02 2.11 11.19
CA ALA A 17 6.71 0.87 10.80
C ALA A 17 8.22 0.88 11.10
N LYS A 18 8.89 2.03 11.03
CA LYS A 18 10.31 2.17 11.42
C LYS A 18 10.58 1.83 12.89
N LYS A 19 9.57 1.95 13.75
CA LYS A 19 9.71 1.68 15.19
C LYS A 19 9.49 0.20 15.54
N ILE A 20 9.06 -0.61 14.58
CA ILE A 20 8.71 -2.01 14.81
C ILE A 20 9.91 -2.88 14.38
N PRO A 21 10.53 -3.63 15.30
CA PRO A 21 11.61 -4.55 14.93
C PRO A 21 11.04 -5.78 14.19
N TYR A 22 11.67 -6.16 13.10
CA TYR A 22 11.34 -7.36 12.32
C TYR A 22 12.60 -8.04 11.78
N LYS A 23 12.85 -9.29 12.19
CA LYS A 23 14.02 -10.10 11.79
C LYS A 23 15.36 -9.36 11.92
N GLY A 24 15.56 -8.63 13.02
CA GLY A 24 16.79 -7.89 13.29
C GLY A 24 16.95 -6.57 12.53
N ARG A 25 15.88 -6.07 11.90
CA ARG A 25 15.80 -4.81 11.16
C ARG A 25 14.53 -4.03 11.52
N GLU A 26 14.30 -2.89 10.86
CA GLU A 26 13.03 -2.17 10.94
C GLU A 26 12.00 -2.83 10.01
N LEU A 27 10.72 -2.92 10.41
CA LEU A 27 9.66 -3.42 9.53
C LEU A 27 9.55 -2.58 8.25
N ALA A 28 9.81 -1.27 8.36
CA ALA A 28 9.81 -0.36 7.21
C ALA A 28 10.80 -0.76 6.10
N ASP A 29 11.88 -1.51 6.40
CA ASP A 29 12.81 -2.01 5.39
C ASP A 29 12.16 -3.00 4.41
N TYR A 30 11.01 -3.56 4.78
CA TYR A 30 10.22 -4.50 3.97
C TYR A 30 8.98 -3.84 3.34
N ILE A 31 8.78 -2.54 3.53
CA ILE A 31 7.63 -1.78 3.03
C ILE A 31 8.09 -0.76 2.00
N VAL A 32 7.57 -0.87 0.78
CA VAL A 32 7.79 0.12 -0.28
C VAL A 32 6.52 0.90 -0.54
N HIS A 33 6.62 2.23 -0.46
CA HIS A 33 5.56 3.11 -0.95
C HIS A 33 5.71 3.36 -2.45
N VAL A 34 4.64 3.13 -3.20
CA VAL A 34 4.58 3.34 -4.64
C VAL A 34 4.00 4.72 -4.93
N ALA A 35 4.87 5.70 -5.19
CA ALA A 35 4.50 7.11 -5.38
C ALA A 35 3.83 7.41 -6.75
N ASN A 36 2.77 6.68 -7.09
CA ASN A 36 2.10 6.77 -8.39
C ASN A 36 1.00 7.86 -8.46
N GLY A 37 0.71 8.59 -7.38
CA GLY A 37 -0.32 9.65 -7.35
C GLY A 37 0.16 11.08 -7.63
N GLY A 38 1.48 11.33 -7.75
CA GLY A 38 2.03 12.68 -7.85
C GLY A 38 1.62 13.45 -9.13
N LYS A 39 1.35 14.76 -8.99
CA LYS A 39 1.14 15.69 -10.12
C LYS A 39 2.37 15.67 -11.03
N ARG A 40 2.15 15.44 -12.33
CA ARG A 40 3.21 15.43 -13.35
C ARG A 40 2.67 15.86 -14.70
N SER A 41 3.55 16.29 -15.61
CA SER A 41 3.15 16.64 -16.98
C SER A 41 2.69 15.39 -17.75
N LYS A 42 1.87 15.58 -18.78
CA LYS A 42 1.40 14.48 -19.65
C LYS A 42 2.56 13.68 -20.26
N ARG A 43 3.64 14.37 -20.65
CA ARG A 43 4.86 13.74 -21.21
C ARG A 43 5.53 12.82 -20.20
N VAL A 44 5.67 13.27 -18.94
CA VAL A 44 6.25 12.46 -17.86
C VAL A 44 5.36 11.26 -17.56
N ALA A 45 4.04 11.46 -17.48
CA ALA A 45 3.10 10.35 -17.25
C ALA A 45 3.17 9.28 -18.35
N ALA A 46 3.24 9.69 -19.63
CA ALA A 46 3.38 8.78 -20.75
C ALA A 46 4.71 8.00 -20.70
N GLY A 47 5.82 8.68 -20.41
CA GLY A 47 7.13 8.04 -20.25
C GLY A 47 7.16 7.02 -19.10
N LEU A 48 6.58 7.35 -17.95
CA LEU A 48 6.48 6.43 -16.82
C LEU A 48 5.64 5.19 -17.15
N LYS A 49 4.53 5.36 -17.87
CA LYS A 49 3.71 4.23 -18.34
C LYS A 49 4.51 3.31 -19.27
N HIS A 50 5.32 3.89 -20.18
CA HIS A 50 6.21 3.13 -21.05
C HIS A 50 7.28 2.36 -20.26
N ASN A 51 7.82 2.97 -19.20
CA ASN A 51 8.78 2.34 -18.28
C ASN A 51 8.14 1.33 -17.31
N GLY A 52 6.86 0.97 -17.50
CA GLY A 52 6.20 -0.10 -16.75
C GLY A 52 5.36 0.36 -15.57
N VAL A 53 5.29 1.65 -15.25
CA VAL A 53 4.40 2.15 -14.19
C VAL A 53 2.96 1.79 -14.51
N LYS A 54 2.30 1.10 -13.57
CA LYS A 54 0.92 0.68 -13.71
C LYS A 54 0.00 1.67 -13.00
N ARG A 55 -1.03 2.13 -13.71
CA ARG A 55 -2.11 2.93 -13.12
C ARG A 55 -2.85 2.08 -12.09
N GLY A 56 -3.19 2.69 -10.96
CA GLY A 56 -3.95 2.02 -9.89
C GLY A 56 -3.17 0.93 -9.15
N TYR A 57 -1.84 0.92 -9.25
CA TYR A 57 -1.03 0.03 -8.42
C TYR A 57 -1.13 0.46 -6.94
N PRO A 58 -1.30 -0.49 -6.00
CA PRO A 58 -1.49 -0.17 -4.58
C PRO A 58 -0.36 0.69 -4.00
N ASP A 59 -0.71 1.54 -3.05
CA ASP A 59 0.21 2.47 -2.40
C ASP A 59 1.34 1.79 -1.65
N LEU A 60 1.08 0.66 -0.99
CA LEU A 60 2.07 -0.08 -0.22
C LEU A 60 2.29 -1.48 -0.78
N VAL A 61 3.57 -1.83 -0.86
CA VAL A 61 4.07 -3.18 -1.14
C VAL A 61 4.80 -3.66 0.10
N ILE A 62 4.36 -4.78 0.67
CA ILE A 62 5.00 -5.43 1.81
C ILE A 62 5.49 -6.81 1.35
N ASP A 63 6.81 -6.97 1.25
CA ASP A 63 7.45 -8.18 0.72
C ASP A 63 7.76 -9.18 1.84
N ILE A 64 6.69 -9.63 2.49
CA ILE A 64 6.70 -10.63 3.56
C ILE A 64 5.58 -11.64 3.27
N ALA A 65 5.92 -12.91 3.05
CA ALA A 65 4.94 -13.98 2.91
C ALA A 65 4.41 -14.42 4.28
N ARG A 66 3.09 -14.58 4.39
CA ARG A 66 2.37 -14.99 5.61
C ARG A 66 1.04 -15.64 5.26
N GLY A 67 0.61 -16.62 6.04
CA GLY A 67 -0.75 -17.15 5.97
C GLY A 67 -1.13 -17.76 4.62
N GLY A 68 -0.16 -18.24 3.84
CA GLY A 68 -0.35 -18.73 2.49
C GLY A 68 -0.30 -17.65 1.38
N PHE A 69 -0.21 -16.36 1.74
CA PHE A 69 -0.07 -15.26 0.78
C PHE A 69 1.40 -14.98 0.44
N HIS A 70 1.67 -14.61 -0.81
CA HIS A 70 3.02 -14.27 -1.30
C HIS A 70 3.52 -12.91 -0.83
N GLY A 71 2.63 -12.06 -0.32
CA GLY A 71 2.93 -10.71 0.14
C GLY A 71 1.64 -9.92 0.37
N LEU A 72 1.76 -8.76 1.01
CA LEU A 72 0.63 -7.85 1.27
C LEU A 72 0.72 -6.61 0.37
N ARG A 73 -0.42 -6.18 -0.14
CA ARG A 73 -0.59 -4.99 -0.99
C ARG A 73 -1.74 -4.17 -0.40
N ILE A 74 -1.50 -2.90 -0.14
CA ILE A 74 -2.51 -2.02 0.48
C ILE A 74 -2.68 -0.77 -0.37
N GLU A 75 -3.90 -0.52 -0.79
CA GLU A 75 -4.35 0.77 -1.32
C GLU A 75 -4.97 1.57 -0.17
N ILE A 76 -4.45 2.76 0.12
CA ILE A 76 -4.87 3.54 1.27
C ILE A 76 -5.84 4.63 0.82
N LYS A 77 -6.96 4.74 1.52
CA LYS A 77 -7.96 5.77 1.30
C LYS A 77 -8.08 6.71 2.49
N LYS A 78 -8.47 7.95 2.21
CA LYS A 78 -8.92 8.86 3.26
C LYS A 78 -10.27 8.37 3.79
N PRO A 79 -10.51 8.35 5.12
CA PRO A 79 -11.81 8.01 5.69
C PRO A 79 -12.93 8.86 5.07
N ASP A 80 -14.10 8.24 4.88
CA ASP A 80 -15.37 8.85 4.44
C ASP A 80 -15.39 9.55 3.06
N ASP A 81 -14.25 9.61 2.36
CA ASP A 81 -14.08 10.39 1.11
C ASP A 81 -13.21 9.68 0.06
N GLY A 82 -12.65 8.52 0.39
CA GLY A 82 -11.77 7.79 -0.51
C GLY A 82 -12.49 6.82 -1.44
N THR A 83 -12.78 7.24 -2.68
CA THR A 83 -13.30 6.32 -3.70
C THR A 83 -12.18 5.48 -4.32
N VAL A 84 -12.39 4.16 -4.40
CA VAL A 84 -11.51 3.24 -5.14
C VAL A 84 -11.81 3.34 -6.63
N SER A 85 -10.83 3.69 -7.44
CA SER A 85 -11.04 3.81 -8.89
C SER A 85 -11.19 2.43 -9.56
N PRO A 86 -11.86 2.32 -10.72
CA PRO A 86 -12.00 1.04 -11.43
C PRO A 86 -10.68 0.33 -11.73
N HIS A 87 -9.61 1.09 -12.02
CA HIS A 87 -8.28 0.51 -12.26
C HIS A 87 -7.61 -0.02 -10.99
N GLN A 88 -7.93 0.55 -9.83
CA GLN A 88 -7.47 0.04 -8.54
C GLN A 88 -8.19 -1.27 -8.23
N VAL A 89 -9.51 -1.33 -8.45
CA VAL A 89 -10.29 -2.57 -8.31
C VAL A 89 -9.71 -3.69 -9.20
N GLU A 90 -9.52 -3.41 -10.50
CA GLU A 90 -8.92 -4.36 -11.44
C GLU A 90 -7.55 -4.86 -10.96
N ARG A 91 -6.68 -3.95 -10.50
CA ARG A 91 -5.34 -4.29 -10.04
C ARG A 91 -5.35 -5.13 -8.77
N LEU A 92 -6.21 -4.80 -7.80
CA LEU A 92 -6.36 -5.56 -6.56
C LEU A 92 -6.85 -6.97 -6.86
N GLN A 93 -7.81 -7.13 -7.77
CA GLN A 93 -8.26 -8.45 -8.21
C GLN A 93 -7.12 -9.26 -8.85
N MET A 94 -6.37 -8.68 -9.79
CA MET A 94 -5.21 -9.36 -10.41
C MET A 94 -4.19 -9.83 -9.36
N LEU A 95 -3.92 -9.03 -8.33
CA LEU A 95 -2.97 -9.38 -7.27
C LEU A 95 -3.52 -10.52 -6.39
N THR A 96 -4.80 -10.47 -6.06
CA THR A 96 -5.49 -11.53 -5.31
C THR A 96 -5.48 -12.85 -6.08
N ASP A 97 -5.76 -12.82 -7.39
CA ASP A 97 -5.76 -14.01 -8.25
C ASP A 97 -4.38 -14.69 -8.31
N GLU A 98 -3.30 -13.91 -8.20
CA GLU A 98 -1.90 -14.37 -8.13
C GLU A 98 -1.44 -14.70 -6.70
N GLY A 99 -2.35 -14.81 -5.72
CA GLY A 99 -2.03 -15.27 -4.36
C GLY A 99 -1.44 -14.21 -3.42
N TYR A 100 -1.55 -12.93 -3.74
CA TYR A 100 -1.23 -11.85 -2.80
C TYR A 100 -2.45 -11.49 -1.95
N ARG A 101 -2.22 -11.05 -0.72
CA ARG A 101 -3.28 -10.34 0.03
C ARG A 101 -3.32 -8.91 -0.48
N ALA A 102 -4.37 -8.53 -1.19
CA ALA A 102 -4.52 -7.20 -1.76
C ALA A 102 -5.81 -6.55 -1.25
N VAL A 103 -5.70 -5.47 -0.49
CA VAL A 103 -6.83 -4.85 0.20
C VAL A 103 -6.85 -3.33 0.05
N VAL A 104 -8.01 -2.75 0.35
CA VAL A 104 -8.17 -1.31 0.58
C VAL A 104 -8.32 -1.10 2.08
N THR A 105 -7.70 -0.04 2.60
CA THR A 105 -7.85 0.39 4.00
C THR A 105 -8.19 1.87 4.07
N GLU A 106 -8.93 2.29 5.09
CA GLU A 106 -9.31 3.68 5.31
C GLU A 106 -8.55 4.28 6.51
N GLY A 107 -7.70 5.25 6.22
CA GLY A 107 -6.95 5.97 7.22
C GLY A 107 -5.79 5.19 7.84
N TYR A 108 -5.11 5.85 8.78
CA TYR A 108 -3.89 5.33 9.39
C TYR A 108 -4.13 4.09 10.25
N GLN A 109 -5.20 4.11 11.06
CA GLN A 109 -5.41 3.08 12.09
C GLN A 109 -5.69 1.73 11.43
N GLU A 110 -6.67 1.67 10.52
CA GLU A 110 -7.00 0.46 9.77
C GLU A 110 -5.79 -0.06 8.98
N THR A 111 -5.03 0.83 8.34
CA THR A 111 -3.83 0.43 7.60
C THR A 111 -2.79 -0.25 8.50
N MET A 112 -2.54 0.30 9.70
CA MET A 112 -1.59 -0.32 10.64
C MET A 112 -2.13 -1.63 11.21
N ASP A 113 -3.42 -1.69 11.55
CA ASP A 113 -4.06 -2.90 12.06
C ASP A 113 -3.99 -4.01 11.02
N GLU A 114 -4.24 -3.70 9.75
CA GLU A 114 -4.13 -4.63 8.63
C GLU A 114 -2.70 -5.21 8.48
N ILE A 115 -1.67 -4.36 8.58
CA ILE A 115 -0.27 -4.79 8.55
C ILE A 115 0.03 -5.72 9.74
N LEU A 116 -0.38 -5.35 10.95
CA LEU A 116 -0.11 -6.14 12.16
C LEU A 116 -0.87 -7.46 12.17
N ASN A 117 -2.13 -7.46 11.73
CA ASN A 117 -2.95 -8.66 11.58
C ASN A 117 -2.37 -9.60 10.52
N TYR A 118 -1.89 -9.06 9.40
CA TYR A 118 -1.22 -9.88 8.39
C TYR A 118 0.07 -10.52 8.93
N LEU A 119 0.85 -9.77 9.72
CA LEU A 119 2.09 -10.28 10.32
C LEU A 119 1.87 -11.32 11.43
N SER A 120 0.68 -11.34 12.05
CA SER A 120 0.31 -12.33 13.07
C SER A 120 -0.16 -13.67 12.49
N LEU A 121 -0.42 -13.72 11.18
CA LEU A 121 -0.65 -14.98 10.47
C LEU A 121 0.59 -15.89 10.56
N TRP A 122 0.37 -17.18 10.37
CA TRP A 122 1.44 -18.17 10.42
C TRP A 122 2.52 -17.92 9.33
N PRO A 123 3.80 -18.30 9.58
CA PRO A 123 4.91 -18.02 8.67
C PRO A 123 4.78 -18.58 7.26
#